data_AF-A0A840LID5-F1
#
_entry.id   AF-A0A840LID5-F1
#
_cell.length_a   1.000
_cell.length_b   1.000
_cell.length_c   1.000
_cell.angle_alpha   90.00
_cell.angle_beta   90.00
_cell.angle_gamma   90.00
#
_symmetry.space_group_name_H-M   'P 1'
#
loop_
_entity.id
_entity.type
_entity.pdbx_description
1 polymer ?
#
loop_
_entity_poly.entity_id
_entity_poly.type
_entity_poly.pdbx_seq_one_letter_code
_entity_poly.pdbx_strand_id
1 'polypeptide(L)'
;MESPPSRLAKLAVAAFCALSWLGGWLVVHGGGFTASLGKRSNSNVFVDGPEAVVMALLQLSAAALALTWLLRLRLPPVLAMALALSLVFLPPLLYIYG
;
A
#
# COMPACT_ATOMS: atom_id res chain seq x y z
N MET A 1 14.53 -25.45 -9.86
CA MET A 1 15.02 -24.72 -8.68
C MET A 1 14.96 -23.24 -9.02
N GLU A 2 14.02 -22.49 -8.44
CA GLU A 2 13.99 -21.02 -8.60
C GLU A 2 15.24 -20.44 -7.94
N SER A 3 15.97 -19.61 -8.67
CA SER A 3 17.11 -18.87 -8.14
C SER A 3 16.62 -17.89 -7.06
N PRO A 4 17.35 -17.74 -5.94
CA PRO A 4 16.93 -16.83 -4.89
C PRO A 4 16.86 -15.40 -5.43
N PRO A 5 15.81 -14.62 -5.09
CA PRO A 5 15.63 -13.28 -5.63
C PRO A 5 16.80 -12.37 -5.27
N SER A 6 17.22 -11.56 -6.24
CA SER A 6 18.36 -10.65 -6.09
C SER A 6 18.12 -9.63 -4.97
N ARG A 7 19.20 -9.10 -4.37
CA ARG A 7 19.10 -8.06 -3.32
C ARG A 7 18.36 -6.82 -3.83
N LEU A 8 18.58 -6.46 -5.09
CA LEU A 8 17.90 -5.34 -5.75
C LEU A 8 16.40 -5.59 -5.87
N ALA A 9 15.97 -6.80 -6.22
CA ALA A 9 14.55 -7.13 -6.27
C ALA A 9 13.89 -7.01 -4.90
N LYS A 10 14.54 -7.51 -3.84
CA LYS A 10 14.04 -7.37 -2.46
C LYS A 10 13.91 -5.91 -2.04
N LEU A 11 14.90 -5.09 -2.38
CA LEU A 11 14.90 -3.66 -2.05
C LEU A 11 13.82 -2.91 -2.85
N ALA A 12 13.62 -3.23 -4.12
CA ALA A 12 12.56 -2.65 -4.94
C ALA A 12 11.16 -2.99 -4.38
N VAL A 13 10.93 -4.25 -3.99
CA VAL A 13 9.65 -4.67 -3.39
C VAL A 13 9.45 -4.03 -2.01
N ALA A 14 10.51 -3.89 -1.21
CA ALA A 14 10.44 -3.19 0.07
C ALA A 14 10.12 -1.69 -0.09
N ALA A 15 10.76 -1.02 -1.06
CA ALA A 15 10.47 0.37 -1.38
C ALA A 15 9.02 0.53 -1.89
N PHE A 16 8.58 -0.35 -2.78
CA PHE A 16 7.20 -0.36 -3.28
C PHE A 16 6.18 -0.58 -2.16
N CYS A 17 6.47 -1.50 -1.23
CA CYS A 17 5.66 -1.74 -0.04
C CYS A 17 5.53 -0.48 0.81
N ALA A 18 6.66 0.16 1.14
CA ALA A 18 6.69 1.35 1.97
C ALA A 18 5.95 2.53 1.31
N LEU A 19 6.19 2.77 0.01
CA LEU A 19 5.54 3.85 -0.73
C LEU A 19 4.04 3.61 -0.91
N SER A 20 3.61 2.38 -1.16
CA SER A 20 2.19 2.06 -1.31
C SER A 20 1.45 2.16 0.03
N TRP A 21 2.10 1.74 1.12
CA TRP A 21 1.54 1.88 2.47
C TRP A 21 1.40 3.36 2.85
N LEU A 22 2.46 4.16 2.66
CA LEU A 22 2.42 5.61 2.89
C LEU A 22 1.39 6.31 2.00
N GLY A 23 1.29 5.93 0.73
CA GLY A 23 0.30 6.48 -0.20
C GLY A 23 -1.14 6.20 0.24
N GLY A 24 -1.43 4.96 0.64
CA GLY A 24 -2.72 4.59 1.23
C GLY A 24 -3.01 5.37 2.50
N TRP A 25 -2.00 5.52 3.37
CA TRP A 25 -2.10 6.28 4.62
C TRP A 25 -2.46 7.75 4.41
N LEU A 26 -1.81 8.40 3.43
CA LEU A 26 -2.10 9.78 3.06
C LEU A 26 -3.54 9.95 2.58
N VAL A 27 -4.06 8.99 1.82
CA VAL A 27 -5.45 9.04 1.34
C VAL A 27 -6.43 8.90 2.51
N VAL A 28 -6.19 7.96 3.43
CA VAL A 28 -7.05 7.76 4.61
C VAL A 28 -7.03 8.98 5.54
N HIS A 29 -5.85 9.52 5.88
CA HIS A 29 -5.74 10.70 6.74
C HIS A 29 -6.29 11.97 6.09
N GLY A 30 -6.05 12.14 4.79
CA GLY A 30 -6.52 13.31 4.05
C GLY A 30 -8.02 13.26 3.75
N GLY A 31 -8.67 12.11 3.93
CA GLY A 31 -10.05 11.89 3.48
C GLY A 31 -10.21 11.93 1.96
N GLY A 32 -9.10 11.83 1.22
CA GLY A 32 -9.04 12.09 -0.21
C GLY A 32 -7.62 12.19 -0.73
N PHE A 33 -7.48 12.37 -2.04
CA PHE A 33 -6.20 12.60 -2.69
C PHE A 33 -6.31 13.68 -3.77
N THR A 34 -5.18 14.31 -4.10
CA THR A 34 -5.14 15.32 -5.16
C THR A 34 -4.73 14.67 -6.48
N ALA A 35 -5.56 14.82 -7.50
CA ALA A 35 -5.27 14.36 -8.85
C ALA A 35 -5.07 15.56 -9.80
N SER A 36 -4.06 15.49 -10.65
CA SER A 36 -3.86 16.46 -11.73
C SER A 36 -4.63 15.98 -12.97
N LEU A 37 -5.62 16.77 -13.42
CA LEU A 37 -6.47 16.41 -14.57
C LEU A 37 -5.84 16.70 -15.94
N GLY A 38 -4.54 16.99 -16.04
CA GLY A 38 -3.88 17.08 -17.35
C GLY A 38 -2.44 17.59 -17.30
N LYS A 39 -1.63 17.17 -18.30
CA LYS A 39 -0.21 17.58 -18.43
C LYS A 39 0.02 19.08 -18.65
N ARG A 40 -1.03 19.86 -18.95
CA ARG A 40 -0.95 21.26 -19.38
C ARG A 40 -1.79 22.22 -18.53
N SER A 41 -2.54 21.71 -17.56
CA SER A 41 -3.37 22.49 -16.65
C SER A 41 -2.86 22.30 -15.23
N ASN A 42 -2.58 23.39 -14.53
CA ASN A 42 -2.20 23.37 -13.11
C ASN A 42 -3.42 23.16 -12.17
N SER A 43 -4.55 22.69 -12.72
CA SER A 43 -5.76 22.40 -11.96
C SER A 43 -5.60 21.05 -11.25
N ASN A 44 -5.19 21.12 -10.01
CA ASN A 44 -5.28 20.02 -9.06
C ASN A 44 -6.72 19.92 -8.55
N VAL A 45 -7.34 18.75 -8.74
CA VAL A 45 -8.67 18.46 -8.21
C VAL A 45 -8.51 17.53 -7.03
N PHE A 46 -9.14 17.89 -5.92
CA PHE A 46 -9.24 17.03 -4.76
C PHE A 46 -10.35 16.01 -5.02
N VAL A 47 -10.01 14.73 -4.91
CA VAL A 47 -10.92 13.60 -5.07
C VAL A 47 -11.17 13.02 -3.68
N ASP A 48 -12.39 13.14 -3.21
CA ASP A 48 -12.90 12.59 -1.96
C ASP A 48 -13.95 11.50 -2.22
N GLY A 49 -14.50 10.93 -1.14
CA GLY A 49 -15.61 9.99 -1.24
C GLY A 49 -15.22 8.57 -1.70
N PRO A 50 -16.12 7.86 -2.41
CA PRO A 50 -15.92 6.46 -2.79
C PRO A 50 -14.63 6.20 -3.59
N GLU A 51 -14.24 7.12 -4.46
CA GLU A 51 -13.06 7.03 -5.30
C GLU A 51 -11.77 7.07 -4.48
N ALA A 52 -11.74 7.91 -3.43
CA ALA A 52 -10.66 7.94 -2.47
C ALA A 52 -10.55 6.64 -1.67
N VAL A 53 -11.68 6.06 -1.27
CA VAL A 53 -11.71 4.75 -0.60
C VAL A 53 -11.13 3.66 -1.49
N VAL A 54 -11.52 3.61 -2.77
CA VAL A 54 -10.98 2.64 -3.73
C VAL A 54 -9.47 2.83 -3.90
N MET A 55 -9.00 4.07 -4.03
CA MET A 55 -7.57 4.36 -4.15
C MET A 55 -6.79 3.92 -2.92
N ALA A 56 -7.28 4.23 -1.72
CA ALA A 56 -6.67 3.79 -0.46
C ALA A 56 -6.61 2.25 -0.38
N LEU A 57 -7.70 1.56 -0.73
CA LEU A 57 -7.77 0.11 -0.74
C LEU A 57 -6.78 -0.51 -1.74
N LEU A 58 -6.63 0.07 -2.92
CA LEU A 58 -5.65 -0.40 -3.91
C LEU A 58 -4.21 -0.24 -3.39
N GLN A 59 -3.88 0.92 -2.83
CA GLN A 59 -2.54 1.19 -2.28
C GLN A 59 -2.20 0.27 -1.10
N LEU A 60 -3.15 0.08 -0.18
CA LEU A 60 -2.97 -0.82 0.96
C LEU A 60 -2.91 -2.28 0.50
N SER A 61 -3.73 -2.71 -0.45
CA SER A 61 -3.66 -4.07 -0.99
C SER A 61 -2.32 -4.33 -1.69
N ALA A 62 -1.81 -3.37 -2.45
CA ALA A 62 -0.49 -3.45 -3.08
C ALA A 62 0.63 -3.57 -2.03
N ALA A 63 0.56 -2.79 -0.94
CA ALA A 63 1.48 -2.90 0.18
C ALA A 63 1.40 -4.27 0.86
N ALA A 64 0.19 -4.78 1.10
CA ALA A 64 -0.03 -6.08 1.74
C ALA A 64 0.54 -7.23 0.88
N LEU A 65 0.37 -7.20 -0.44
CA LEU A 65 0.94 -8.19 -1.34
C LEU A 65 2.48 -8.13 -1.37
N ALA A 66 3.04 -6.93 -1.44
CA ALA A 66 4.49 -6.72 -1.41
C ALA A 66 5.11 -7.21 -0.09
N LEU A 67 4.47 -6.89 1.04
CA LEU A 67 4.88 -7.34 2.35
C LEU A 67 4.73 -8.86 2.51
N THR A 68 3.64 -9.43 2.02
CA THR A 68 3.44 -10.89 2.01
C THR A 68 4.56 -11.58 1.25
N TRP A 69 4.93 -11.06 0.07
CA TRP A 69 6.04 -11.61 -0.71
C TRP A 69 7.36 -11.56 0.06
N LEU A 70 7.67 -10.44 0.72
CA LEU A 70 8.88 -10.29 1.54
C LEU A 70 8.90 -11.25 2.73
N LEU A 71 7.78 -11.38 3.44
CA LEU A 71 7.63 -12.26 4.60
C LEU A 71 7.69 -13.73 4.21
N ARG A 72 7.17 -14.11 3.04
CA ARG A 72 7.25 -15.48 2.51
C ARG A 72 8.67 -15.95 2.25
N LEU A 73 9.65 -15.05 2.19
CA LEU A 73 11.06 -15.43 2.12
C LEU A 73 11.60 -16.03 3.43
N ARG A 74 10.88 -15.87 4.55
CA ARG A 74 11.31 -16.27 5.90
C ARG A 74 10.25 -17.03 6.70
N LEU A 75 8.97 -16.92 6.32
CA LEU A 75 7.82 -17.40 7.10
C LEU A 75 6.91 -18.30 6.27
N PRO A 76 6.14 -19.20 6.91
CA PRO A 76 5.15 -20.02 6.22
C PRO A 76 4.05 -19.14 5.59
N PRO A 77 3.41 -19.60 4.50
CA PRO A 77 2.52 -18.76 3.69
C PRO A 77 1.37 -18.12 4.47
N VAL A 78 0.72 -18.90 5.34
CA VAL A 78 -0.43 -18.45 6.13
C VAL A 78 -0.03 -17.35 7.11
N LEU A 79 1.09 -17.54 7.81
CA LEU A 79 1.58 -16.57 8.79
C LEU A 79 2.08 -15.29 8.11
N ALA A 80 2.77 -15.41 6.97
CA ALA A 80 3.21 -14.27 6.18
C ALA A 80 2.02 -13.41 5.73
N MET A 81 0.95 -14.05 5.25
CA MET A 81 -0.25 -13.34 4.81
C MET A 81 -1.00 -12.69 5.98
N ALA A 82 -1.19 -13.41 7.08
CA ALA A 82 -1.87 -12.88 8.27
C ALA A 82 -1.13 -11.66 8.85
N LEU A 83 0.21 -11.73 8.97
CA LEU A 83 1.02 -10.62 9.44
C LEU A 83 1.01 -9.44 8.47
N ALA A 84 1.12 -9.69 7.16
CA ALA A 84 1.11 -8.63 6.17
C ALA A 84 -0.21 -7.85 6.17
N LEU A 85 -1.34 -8.56 6.17
CA LEU A 85 -2.65 -7.95 6.23
C LEU A 85 -2.84 -7.16 7.54
N SER A 86 -2.45 -7.75 8.67
CA SER A 86 -2.57 -7.08 9.97
C SER A 86 -1.73 -5.81 10.01
N LEU A 87 -0.46 -5.85 9.63
CA LEU A 87 0.43 -4.68 9.68
C LEU A 87 -0.02 -3.55 8.74
N VAL A 88 -0.63 -3.90 7.61
CA VAL A 88 -1.04 -2.91 6.61
C VAL A 88 -2.42 -2.33 6.91
N PHE A 89 -3.40 -3.15 7.29
CA PHE A 89 -4.80 -2.72 7.47
C PHE A 89 -5.18 -2.37 8.91
N LEU A 90 -4.47 -2.88 9.92
CA LEU A 90 -4.80 -2.58 11.31
C LEU A 90 -4.61 -1.08 11.65
N PRO A 91 -3.53 -0.40 11.25
CA PRO A 91 -3.39 1.03 11.57
C PRO A 91 -4.53 1.90 11.00
N PRO A 92 -4.96 1.75 9.72
CA PRO A 92 -6.14 2.45 9.20
C PRO A 92 -7.42 2.17 9.94
N LEU A 93 -7.67 0.92 10.28
CA LEU A 93 -8.87 0.55 11.01
C LEU A 93 -8.87 1.18 12.40
N LEU A 94 -7.73 1.18 13.10
CA LEU A 94 -7.61 1.82 14.40
C LEU A 94 -7.75 3.34 14.32
N TYR A 95 -7.31 3.98 13.25
CA TYR A 95 -7.50 5.43 13.07
C TYR A 95 -8.95 5.82 12.74
N ILE A 96 -9.66 4.99 11.98
CA ILE A 96 -11.05 5.26 11.59
C ILE A 96 -12.02 4.97 12.75
N TYR A 97 -11.76 3.94 13.55
CA TYR A 97 -12.69 3.43 14.58
C TYR A 97 -12.22 3.62 16.04
N GLY A 98 -10.99 4.09 16.26
CA GLY A 98 -10.42 4.34 17.60
C GLY A 98 -10.47 5.82 17.96
#